data_AF-A0A835LDE0-F1
#
_entry.id   AF-A0A835LDE0-F1
#
_cell.length_a   1.000
_cell.length_b   1.000
_cell.length_c   1.000
_cell.angle_alpha   90.00
_cell.angle_beta   90.00
_cell.angle_gamma   90.00
#
_symmetry.space_group_name_H-M   'P 1'
#
loop_
_entity.id
_entity.type
_entity.pdbx_description
1 polymer ?
#
loop_
_entity_poly.entity_id
_entity_poly.type
_entity_poly.pdbx_seq_one_letter_code
_entity_poly.pdbx_strand_id
1 'polypeptide(L)'
;ISSVFNKMYGFPRITYKDQVITGSNFGLMRGVVSIALAFSQVLSSGMIASHLLVAVAFYWKAVVEEGSRSYGVMGILSLVGLVFFVVFFSLGIRAIPWVIMSEILPINIKGLVGSIATLANWLVSWLITMTSNLLLHWSQGGTFTIYTVVSAFTVVFVALWVPETKGRTLEEIQWSFR
;
A
#
# COMPACT_ATOMS: atom_id res chain seq x y z
N ILE A 1 -24.83 -37.35 2.86
CA ILE A 1 -24.49 -36.30 1.87
C ILE A 1 -23.05 -35.80 2.04
N SER A 2 -22.59 -35.45 3.25
CA SER A 2 -21.18 -35.02 3.49
C SER A 2 -20.11 -36.07 3.15
N SER A 3 -20.39 -37.36 3.37
CA SER A 3 -19.46 -38.46 3.05
C SER A 3 -19.21 -38.65 1.54
N VAL A 4 -20.22 -38.36 0.71
CA VAL A 4 -20.13 -38.48 -0.76
C VAL A 4 -19.45 -37.24 -1.35
N PHE A 5 -19.69 -36.07 -0.76
CA PHE A 5 -19.07 -34.80 -1.15
C PHE A 5 -17.54 -34.81 -0.91
N ASN A 6 -17.08 -35.33 0.23
CA ASN A 6 -15.65 -35.45 0.53
C ASN A 6 -14.90 -36.41 -0.41
N LYS A 7 -15.59 -37.39 -1.00
CA LYS A 7 -14.99 -38.34 -1.94
C LYS A 7 -14.87 -37.78 -3.37
N MET A 8 -15.73 -36.82 -3.73
CA MET A 8 -15.69 -36.15 -5.05
C MET A 8 -14.69 -35.00 -5.13
N TYR A 9 -14.46 -34.26 -4.04
CA TYR A 9 -13.61 -33.06 -4.04
C TYR A 9 -12.23 -33.23 -3.40
N GLY A 10 -11.87 -34.44 -2.96
CA GLY A 10 -10.51 -34.76 -2.51
C GLY A 10 -10.01 -33.95 -1.32
N PHE A 11 -10.90 -33.36 -0.50
CA PHE A 11 -10.48 -32.62 0.68
C PHE A 11 -9.89 -33.60 1.72
N PRO A 12 -8.60 -33.48 2.08
CA PRO A 12 -8.00 -34.33 3.10
C PRO A 12 -8.70 -34.11 4.44
N ARG A 13 -8.89 -35.22 5.17
CA ARG A 13 -9.52 -35.21 6.49
C ARG A 13 -8.56 -34.50 7.47
N ILE A 14 -8.87 -33.27 7.86
CA ILE A 14 -8.01 -32.43 8.70
C ILE A 14 -7.84 -33.12 10.07
N THR A 15 -6.61 -33.45 10.44
CA THR A 15 -6.30 -34.14 11.70
C THR A 15 -6.20 -33.11 12.84
N TYR A 16 -6.46 -33.49 14.10
CA TYR A 16 -6.37 -32.56 15.24
C TYR A 16 -5.01 -31.84 15.35
N LYS A 17 -3.91 -32.51 14.98
CA LYS A 17 -2.58 -31.89 14.86
C LYS A 17 -2.53 -30.79 13.80
N ASP A 18 -3.20 -30.98 12.68
CA ASP A 18 -3.27 -29.97 11.61
C ASP A 18 -4.06 -28.76 12.12
N GLN A 19 -5.14 -28.94 12.88
CA GLN A 19 -5.88 -27.80 13.44
C GLN A 19 -5.09 -27.01 14.50
N VAL A 20 -4.29 -27.66 15.34
CA VAL A 20 -3.43 -26.98 16.34
C VAL A 20 -2.26 -26.27 15.66
N ILE A 21 -1.62 -26.89 14.67
CA ILE A 21 -0.54 -26.28 13.87
C ILE A 21 -1.09 -25.12 13.05
N THR A 22 -2.24 -25.29 12.39
CA THR A 22 -2.95 -24.22 11.68
C THR A 22 -3.31 -23.07 12.62
N GLY A 23 -3.78 -23.34 13.85
CA GLY A 23 -4.07 -22.32 14.85
C GLY A 23 -2.84 -21.53 15.34
N SER A 24 -1.70 -22.23 15.56
CA SER A 24 -0.44 -21.58 15.94
C SER A 24 0.17 -20.74 14.80
N ASN A 25 0.13 -21.25 13.57
CA ASN A 25 0.54 -20.54 12.36
C ASN A 25 -0.39 -19.36 12.06
N PHE A 26 -1.68 -19.45 12.41
CA PHE A 26 -2.63 -18.35 12.29
C PHE A 26 -2.27 -17.19 13.24
N GLY A 27 -1.88 -17.50 14.47
CA GLY A 27 -1.41 -16.49 15.44
C GLY A 27 -0.15 -15.77 14.98
N LEU A 28 0.82 -16.52 14.46
CA LEU A 28 2.05 -15.97 13.89
C LEU A 28 1.75 -15.09 12.66
N MET A 29 0.91 -15.56 11.74
CA MET A 29 0.51 -14.84 10.53
C MET A 29 -0.23 -13.53 10.88
N ARG A 30 -1.10 -13.52 11.89
CA ARG A 30 -1.73 -12.29 12.41
C ARG A 30 -0.70 -11.29 12.96
N GLY A 31 0.34 -11.78 13.63
CA GLY A 31 1.45 -10.95 14.12
C GLY A 31 2.24 -10.31 12.99
N VAL A 32 2.59 -11.09 11.96
CA VAL A 32 3.34 -10.61 10.78
C VAL A 32 2.52 -9.57 10.01
N VAL A 33 1.23 -9.83 9.75
CA VAL A 33 0.35 -8.85 9.09
C VAL A 33 0.22 -7.56 9.91
N SER A 34 0.08 -7.66 11.23
CA SER A 34 -0.05 -6.47 12.10
C SER A 34 1.22 -5.61 12.09
N ILE A 35 2.40 -6.24 12.12
CA ILE A 35 3.69 -5.54 12.02
C ILE A 35 3.84 -4.89 10.64
N ALA A 36 3.47 -5.60 9.57
CA ALA A 36 3.51 -5.09 8.21
C ALA A 36 2.57 -3.87 8.02
N LEU A 37 1.37 -3.90 8.60
CA LEU A 37 0.44 -2.77 8.55
C LEU A 37 0.94 -1.56 9.35
N ALA A 38 1.49 -1.78 10.55
CA ALA A 38 2.08 -0.70 11.34
C ALA A 38 3.26 -0.05 10.62
N PHE A 39 4.11 -0.86 9.99
CA PHE A 39 5.22 -0.38 9.17
C PHE A 39 4.70 0.40 7.95
N SER A 40 3.62 -0.05 7.31
CA SER A 40 2.97 0.65 6.20
C SER A 40 2.53 2.07 6.57
N GLN A 41 1.87 2.24 7.72
CA GLN A 41 1.39 3.55 8.17
C GLN A 41 2.53 4.54 8.40
N VAL A 42 3.64 4.09 9.01
CA VAL A 42 4.83 4.92 9.21
C VAL A 42 5.41 5.37 7.87
N LEU A 43 5.56 4.45 6.91
CA LEU A 43 6.10 4.77 5.58
C LEU A 43 5.18 5.70 4.79
N SER A 44 3.87 5.50 4.90
CA SER A 44 2.84 6.36 4.33
C SER A 44 2.90 7.79 4.87
N SER A 45 3.09 7.96 6.18
CA SER A 45 3.28 9.30 6.77
C SER A 45 4.56 9.99 6.25
N GLY A 46 5.66 9.22 6.08
CA GLY A 46 6.90 9.70 5.47
C GLY A 46 6.74 10.14 4.01
N MET A 47 5.92 9.42 3.23
CA MET A 47 5.57 9.80 1.86
C MET A 47 4.81 11.12 1.79
N ILE A 48 3.82 11.33 2.68
CA ILE A 48 3.03 12.56 2.71
C ILE A 48 3.93 13.75 3.07
N ALA A 49 4.77 13.61 4.10
CA ALA A 49 5.71 14.64 4.51
C ALA A 49 6.70 14.99 3.39
N SER A 50 7.19 13.99 2.66
CA SER A 50 8.11 14.19 1.53
C SER A 50 7.45 14.94 0.38
N HIS A 51 6.20 14.59 0.02
CA HIS A 51 5.46 15.30 -1.01
C HIS A 51 5.11 16.73 -0.64
N LEU A 52 4.72 16.98 0.62
CA LEU A 52 4.49 18.33 1.14
C LEU A 52 5.75 19.19 1.06
N LEU A 53 6.91 18.63 1.43
CA LEU A 53 8.19 19.32 1.32
C LEU A 53 8.50 19.71 -0.13
N VAL A 54 8.30 18.78 -1.07
CA VAL A 54 8.52 19.04 -2.49
C VAL A 54 7.55 20.11 -3.02
N ALA A 55 6.27 20.02 -2.67
CA ALA A 55 5.26 21.00 -3.07
C ALA A 55 5.62 22.41 -2.56
N VAL A 56 5.96 22.55 -1.28
CA VAL A 56 6.38 23.84 -0.68
C VAL A 56 7.62 24.39 -1.36
N ALA A 57 8.61 23.55 -1.65
CA ALA A 57 9.82 23.98 -2.35
C ALA A 57 9.53 24.48 -3.77
N PHE A 58 8.62 23.84 -4.52
CA PHE A 58 8.21 24.31 -5.84
C PHE A 58 7.35 25.58 -5.80
N TYR A 59 6.47 25.75 -4.80
CA TYR A 59 5.74 27.01 -4.61
C TYR A 59 6.69 28.16 -4.26
N TRP A 60 7.71 27.91 -3.44
CA TRP A 60 8.71 28.92 -3.12
C TRP A 60 9.56 29.30 -4.34
N LYS A 61 9.94 28.32 -5.17
CA LYS A 61 10.60 28.57 -6.46
C LYS A 61 9.75 29.37 -7.43
N ALA A 62 8.42 29.33 -7.34
CA ALA A 62 7.53 30.11 -8.20
C ALA A 62 7.48 31.61 -7.84
N VAL A 63 7.88 31.99 -6.62
CA VAL A 63 7.86 33.38 -6.13
C VAL A 63 9.25 34.03 -6.17
N VAL A 64 10.30 33.22 -6.24
CA VAL A 64 11.70 33.66 -6.18
C VAL A 64 12.30 33.79 -7.58
N GLU A 65 13.07 34.85 -7.84
CA GLU A 65 13.76 35.06 -9.11
C GLU A 65 14.74 33.92 -9.45
N GLU A 66 14.72 33.49 -10.72
CA GLU A 66 15.44 32.33 -11.26
C GLU A 66 16.99 32.40 -11.18
N GLY A 67 17.56 33.54 -10.76
CA GLY A 67 19.00 33.73 -10.61
C GLY A 67 19.52 33.78 -9.16
N SER A 68 18.63 33.72 -8.16
CA SER A 68 19.02 33.86 -6.76
C SER A 68 19.62 32.58 -6.18
N ARG A 69 20.55 32.70 -5.22
CA ARG A 69 21.10 31.55 -4.48
C ARG A 69 20.00 30.69 -3.84
N SER A 70 18.90 31.31 -3.44
CA SER A 70 17.71 30.68 -2.89
C SER A 70 17.03 29.72 -3.88
N TYR A 71 17.03 30.03 -5.18
CA TYR A 71 16.45 29.16 -6.21
C TYR A 71 17.18 27.82 -6.32
N GLY A 72 18.52 27.84 -6.28
CA GLY A 72 19.36 26.63 -6.31
C GLY A 72 19.19 25.76 -5.06
N VAL A 73 19.15 26.39 -3.88
CA VAL A 73 18.93 25.68 -2.60
C VAL A 73 17.57 24.97 -2.58
N MET A 74 16.51 25.64 -3.05
CA MET A 74 15.18 25.02 -3.13
C MET A 74 15.14 23.87 -4.15
N GLY A 75 15.88 23.95 -5.26
CA GLY A 75 16.01 22.84 -6.21
C GLY A 75 16.64 21.58 -5.59
N ILE A 76 17.71 21.75 -4.80
CA ILE A 76 18.33 20.65 -4.07
C ILE A 76 17.36 20.09 -3.02
N LEU A 77 16.63 20.95 -2.32
CA LEU A 77 15.65 20.52 -1.33
C LEU A 77 14.50 19.70 -1.95
N SER A 78 13.98 20.13 -3.10
CA SER A 78 12.99 19.35 -3.87
C SER A 78 13.54 17.99 -4.29
N LEU A 79 14.81 17.92 -4.73
CA LEU A 79 15.43 16.66 -5.13
C LEU A 79 15.57 15.71 -3.94
N VAL A 80 16.04 16.21 -2.79
CA VAL A 80 16.15 15.42 -1.56
C VAL A 80 14.78 14.90 -1.11
N GLY A 81 13.76 15.75 -1.11
CA GLY A 81 12.39 15.35 -0.79
C GLY A 81 11.85 14.27 -1.74
N LEU A 82 12.14 14.37 -3.04
CA LEU A 82 11.76 13.36 -4.03
C LEU A 82 12.46 12.01 -3.77
N VAL A 83 13.75 12.02 -3.43
CA VAL A 83 14.49 10.79 -3.09
C VAL A 83 13.90 10.12 -1.85
N PHE A 84 13.60 10.89 -0.80
CA PHE A 84 12.92 10.34 0.38
C PHE A 84 11.56 9.74 0.03
N PHE A 85 10.76 10.42 -0.80
CA PHE A 85 9.51 9.87 -1.31
C PHE A 85 9.73 8.50 -1.99
N VAL A 86 10.71 8.39 -2.89
CA VAL A 86 11.00 7.13 -3.60
C VAL A 86 11.37 6.02 -2.63
N VAL A 87 12.17 6.32 -1.59
CA VAL A 87 12.55 5.35 -0.55
C VAL A 87 11.32 4.87 0.21
N PHE A 88 10.49 5.79 0.72
CA PHE A 88 9.29 5.44 1.48
C PHE A 88 8.26 4.68 0.63
N PHE A 89 8.07 5.09 -0.63
CA PHE A 89 7.19 4.41 -1.58
C PHE A 89 7.68 2.99 -1.89
N SER A 90 8.98 2.83 -2.07
CA SER A 90 9.62 1.54 -2.35
C SER A 90 9.42 0.52 -1.24
N LEU A 91 9.54 0.98 0.01
CA LEU A 91 9.39 0.15 1.20
C LEU A 91 7.92 -0.11 1.54
N GLY A 92 7.04 0.88 1.33
CA GLY A 92 5.66 0.84 1.82
C GLY A 92 4.70 0.19 0.85
N ILE A 93 4.48 0.81 -0.31
CA ILE A 93 3.39 0.43 -1.22
C ILE A 93 3.75 -0.79 -2.07
N ARG A 94 5.03 -1.03 -2.34
CA ARG A 94 5.42 -2.17 -3.17
C ARG A 94 5.50 -3.46 -2.38
N ALA A 95 6.24 -3.52 -1.29
CA ALA A 95 6.49 -4.81 -0.62
C ALA A 95 5.27 -5.36 0.13
N ILE A 96 4.53 -4.48 0.80
CA ILE A 96 3.53 -4.88 1.81
C ILE A 96 2.30 -5.55 1.20
N PRO A 97 1.68 -5.05 0.11
CA PRO A 97 0.54 -5.73 -0.50
C PRO A 97 0.87 -7.13 -1.03
N TRP A 98 2.08 -7.34 -1.56
CA TRP A 98 2.50 -8.67 -2.02
C TRP A 98 2.68 -9.65 -0.86
N VAL A 99 3.24 -9.20 0.26
CA VAL A 99 3.39 -10.02 1.47
C VAL A 99 2.01 -10.38 2.02
N ILE A 100 1.13 -9.40 2.20
CA ILE A 100 -0.23 -9.61 2.70
C ILE A 100 -1.05 -10.53 1.78
N MET A 101 -1.01 -10.30 0.46
CA MET A 101 -1.64 -11.19 -0.52
C MET A 101 -1.08 -12.62 -0.44
N SER A 102 0.21 -12.77 -0.11
CA SER A 102 0.84 -14.07 -0.03
C SER A 102 0.40 -14.89 1.18
N GLU A 103 -0.04 -14.22 2.25
CA GLU A 103 -0.43 -14.80 3.54
C GLU A 103 -1.94 -15.03 3.65
N ILE A 104 -2.76 -14.10 3.14
CA ILE A 104 -4.23 -14.17 3.27
C ILE A 104 -4.86 -15.14 2.25
N LEU A 105 -4.26 -15.28 1.07
CA LEU A 105 -4.89 -16.02 -0.03
C LEU A 105 -4.54 -17.51 -0.01
N PRO A 106 -5.54 -18.41 -0.10
CA PRO A 106 -5.29 -19.83 -0.21
C PRO A 106 -4.67 -20.17 -1.58
N ILE A 107 -3.76 -21.15 -1.59
CA ILE A 107 -2.86 -21.49 -2.72
C ILE A 107 -3.61 -21.68 -4.06
N ASN A 108 -4.83 -22.21 -4.01
CA ASN A 108 -5.69 -22.52 -5.14
C ASN A 108 -6.26 -21.30 -5.89
N ILE A 109 -6.36 -20.12 -5.27
CA ILE A 109 -6.86 -18.89 -5.93
C ILE A 109 -5.80 -17.78 -6.04
N LYS A 110 -4.65 -17.96 -5.37
CA LYS A 110 -3.57 -16.98 -5.28
C LYS A 110 -3.04 -16.54 -6.65
N GLY A 111 -2.93 -17.46 -7.61
CA GLY A 111 -2.49 -17.15 -8.97
C GLY A 111 -3.45 -16.24 -9.73
N LEU A 112 -4.76 -16.48 -9.62
CA LEU A 112 -5.79 -15.68 -10.30
C LEU A 112 -5.86 -14.27 -9.72
N VAL A 113 -5.99 -14.16 -8.40
CA VAL A 113 -6.07 -12.86 -7.71
C VAL A 113 -4.79 -12.05 -7.90
N GLY A 114 -3.62 -12.69 -7.80
CA GLY A 114 -2.33 -12.04 -8.05
C GLY A 114 -2.19 -11.53 -9.49
N SER A 115 -2.70 -12.25 -10.49
CA SER A 115 -2.66 -11.82 -11.89
C SER A 115 -3.54 -10.60 -12.15
N ILE A 116 -4.77 -10.60 -11.60
CA ILE A 116 -5.69 -9.44 -11.71
C ILE A 116 -5.10 -8.22 -11.00
N ALA A 117 -4.53 -8.40 -9.80
CA ALA A 117 -3.87 -7.33 -9.06
C ALA A 117 -2.66 -6.77 -9.83
N THR A 118 -1.86 -7.64 -10.45
CA THR A 118 -0.73 -7.23 -11.30
C THR A 118 -1.20 -6.41 -12.50
N LEU A 119 -2.24 -6.88 -13.20
CA LEU A 119 -2.81 -6.17 -14.35
C LEU A 119 -3.33 -4.78 -13.95
N ALA A 120 -4.10 -4.70 -12.86
CA ALA A 120 -4.60 -3.43 -12.34
C ALA A 120 -3.46 -2.48 -11.97
N ASN A 121 -2.40 -2.98 -11.32
CA ASN A 121 -1.21 -2.18 -10.99
C ASN A 121 -0.53 -1.62 -12.25
N TRP A 122 -0.37 -2.43 -13.31
CA TRP A 122 0.23 -1.96 -14.56
C TRP A 122 -0.64 -0.94 -15.29
N LEU A 123 -1.96 -1.13 -15.30
CA LEU A 123 -2.90 -0.17 -15.89
C LEU A 123 -2.85 1.19 -15.19
N VAL A 124 -2.85 1.19 -13.85
CA VAL A 124 -2.72 2.42 -13.05
C VAL A 124 -1.36 3.07 -13.30
N SER A 125 -0.27 2.29 -13.36
CA SER A 125 1.07 2.80 -13.65
C SER A 125 1.16 3.46 -15.03
N TRP A 126 0.54 2.86 -16.04
CA TRP A 126 0.45 3.41 -17.39
C TRP A 126 -0.33 4.74 -17.40
N LEU A 127 -1.48 4.78 -16.71
CA LEU A 127 -2.31 5.98 -16.61
C LEU A 127 -1.55 7.14 -15.92
N ILE A 128 -0.84 6.86 -14.83
CA ILE A 128 0.00 7.84 -14.14
C ILE A 128 1.12 8.34 -15.06
N THR A 129 1.76 7.46 -15.83
CA THR A 129 2.84 7.86 -16.74
C THR A 129 2.33 8.79 -17.86
N MET A 130 1.15 8.52 -18.41
CA MET A 130 0.53 9.40 -19.41
C MET A 130 0.11 10.76 -18.83
N THR A 131 -0.50 10.76 -17.65
CA THR A 131 -0.99 11.99 -17.01
C THR A 131 0.14 12.84 -16.43
N SER A 132 1.19 12.23 -15.88
CA SER A 132 2.30 12.95 -15.23
C SER A 132 3.02 13.93 -16.15
N ASN A 133 3.28 13.56 -17.41
CA ASN A 133 3.92 14.46 -18.37
C ASN A 133 3.08 15.70 -18.67
N LEU A 134 1.75 15.53 -18.78
CA LEU A 134 0.82 16.63 -18.99
C LEU A 134 0.75 17.57 -17.77
N LEU A 135 0.67 17.00 -16.57
CA LEU A 135 0.60 17.75 -15.32
C LEU A 135 1.89 18.56 -15.08
N LEU A 136 3.06 17.95 -15.29
CA LEU A 136 4.35 18.62 -15.12
C LEU A 136 4.55 19.79 -16.10
N HIS A 137 4.03 19.68 -17.32
CA HIS A 137 4.04 20.77 -18.30
C HIS A 137 3.12 21.93 -17.90
N TRP A 138 1.99 21.64 -17.25
CA TRP A 138 1.06 22.67 -16.78
C TRP A 138 1.59 23.43 -15.55
N SER A 139 1.98 22.70 -14.50
CA SER A 139 2.55 23.29 -13.29
C SER A 139 3.28 22.24 -12.47
N GLN A 140 4.58 22.44 -12.26
CA GLN A 140 5.38 21.55 -11.41
C GLN A 140 4.85 21.55 -9.97
N GLY A 141 4.61 22.73 -9.39
CA GLY A 141 4.05 22.86 -8.03
C GLY A 141 2.66 22.24 -7.90
N GLY A 142 1.76 22.52 -8.85
CA GLY A 142 0.41 21.93 -8.87
C GLY A 142 0.42 20.41 -8.97
N THR A 143 1.34 19.84 -9.74
CA THR A 143 1.50 18.38 -9.90
C THR A 143 1.82 17.69 -8.57
N PHE A 144 2.81 18.19 -7.83
CA PHE A 144 3.19 17.59 -6.55
C PHE A 144 2.12 17.76 -5.48
N THR A 145 1.35 18.87 -5.51
CA THR A 145 0.18 19.04 -4.65
C THR A 145 -0.90 17.99 -4.93
N ILE A 146 -1.20 17.72 -6.21
CA ILE A 146 -2.17 16.67 -6.58
C ILE A 146 -1.69 15.29 -6.10
N TYR A 147 -0.41 14.96 -6.27
CA TYR A 147 0.15 13.70 -5.76
C TYR A 147 0.11 13.63 -4.22
N THR A 148 0.30 14.75 -3.53
CA THR A 148 0.13 14.83 -2.08
C THR A 148 -1.30 14.45 -1.70
N VAL A 149 -2.31 15.07 -2.34
CA VAL A 149 -3.73 14.81 -2.05
C VAL A 149 -4.11 13.36 -2.34
N VAL A 150 -3.69 12.82 -3.48
CA VAL A 150 -3.95 11.41 -3.83
C VAL A 150 -3.28 10.46 -2.84
N SER A 151 -2.05 10.75 -2.41
CA SER A 151 -1.37 9.96 -1.39
C SER A 151 -2.08 10.02 -0.04
N ALA A 152 -2.52 11.21 0.40
CA ALA A 152 -3.28 11.38 1.64
C ALA A 152 -4.62 10.63 1.59
N PHE A 153 -5.35 10.73 0.47
CA PHE A 153 -6.58 9.96 0.26
C PHE A 153 -6.32 8.45 0.33
N THR A 154 -5.23 7.96 -0.27
CA THR A 154 -4.84 6.55 -0.21
C THR A 154 -4.59 6.11 1.22
N VAL A 155 -3.90 6.93 2.03
CA VAL A 155 -3.64 6.62 3.45
C VAL A 155 -4.93 6.58 4.25
N VAL A 156 -5.83 7.55 4.04
CA VAL A 156 -7.14 7.57 4.69
C VAL A 156 -7.97 6.35 4.27
N PHE A 157 -7.99 6.01 2.98
CA PHE A 157 -8.68 4.85 2.46
C PHE A 157 -8.14 3.57 3.10
N VAL A 158 -6.82 3.38 3.13
CA VAL A 158 -6.20 2.21 3.78
C VAL A 158 -6.51 2.20 5.27
N ALA A 159 -6.42 3.32 5.97
CA ALA A 159 -6.72 3.39 7.40
C ALA A 159 -8.19 3.07 7.73
N LEU A 160 -9.14 3.44 6.85
CA LEU A 160 -10.57 3.18 7.06
C LEU A 160 -11.00 1.79 6.59
N TRP A 161 -10.51 1.33 5.43
CA TRP A 161 -10.95 0.09 4.78
C TRP A 161 -10.08 -1.13 5.09
N VAL A 162 -8.84 -0.92 5.53
CA VAL A 162 -8.01 -1.97 6.12
C VAL A 162 -8.07 -1.78 7.63
N PRO A 163 -9.16 -2.20 8.30
CA PRO A 163 -9.22 -2.13 9.74
C PRO A 163 -8.03 -2.92 10.27
N GLU A 164 -7.21 -2.26 11.08
CA GLU A 164 -6.13 -2.90 11.82
C GLU A 164 -6.72 -4.15 12.47
N THR A 165 -6.22 -5.33 12.10
CA THR A 165 -6.65 -6.62 12.68
C THR A 165 -6.20 -6.77 14.15
N LYS A 166 -5.83 -5.65 14.80
CA LYS A 166 -5.50 -5.54 16.21
C LYS A 166 -6.78 -5.60 17.04
N GLY A 167 -6.87 -6.62 17.89
CA GLY A 167 -7.79 -6.65 19.02
C GLY A 167 -9.18 -7.23 18.77
N ARG A 168 -9.56 -7.57 17.54
CA ARG A 168 -10.83 -8.27 17.26
C ARG A 168 -10.66 -9.79 17.44
N THR A 169 -11.46 -10.38 18.33
CA THR A 169 -11.62 -11.84 18.45
C THR A 169 -12.32 -12.38 17.19
N LEU A 170 -12.10 -13.65 16.85
CA LEU A 170 -12.62 -14.27 15.61
C LEU A 170 -14.16 -14.20 15.52
N GLU A 171 -14.84 -14.12 16.66
CA GLU A 171 -16.31 -14.12 16.78
C GLU A 171 -16.95 -12.83 16.24
N GLU A 172 -16.33 -11.66 16.38
CA GLU A 172 -16.89 -10.40 15.85
C GLU A 172 -16.72 -10.28 14.33
N ILE A 173 -15.66 -10.85 13.76
CA ILE A 173 -15.41 -10.82 12.30
C ILE A 173 -16.40 -11.76 11.59
N GLN A 174 -16.76 -12.91 12.19
CA GLN A 174 -17.81 -13.78 11.65
C GLN A 174 -19.21 -13.16 11.73
N TRP A 175 -19.46 -12.23 12.66
CA TRP A 175 -20.75 -11.53 12.78
C TRP A 175 -20.90 -10.38 11.78
N SER A 176 -19.79 -9.79 11.33
CA SER A 176 -19.78 -8.70 10.34
C SER A 176 -20.09 -9.14 8.91
N PHE A 177 -19.96 -10.44 8.60
CA PHE A 177 -20.21 -11.01 7.27
C PHE A 177 -21.59 -11.68 7.16
N ARG A 178 -22.51 -11.37 8.08
CA ARG A 178 -23.90 -11.85 8.05
C ARG A 178 -24.90 -10.74 7.82
#